data_AF-A0A536EUE7-F1
#
_entry.id   AF-A0A536EUE7-F1
#
_cell.length_a   1.000
_cell.length_b   1.000
_cell.length_c   1.000
_cell.angle_alpha   90.00
_cell.angle_beta   90.00
_cell.angle_gamma   90.00
#
_symmetry.space_group_name_H-M   'P 1'
#
loop_
_entity.id
_entity.type
_entity.pdbx_description
1 polymer ?
#
loop_
_entity_poly.entity_id
_entity_poly.type
_entity_poly.pdbx_seq_one_letter_code
_entity_poly.pdbx_strand_id
1 'polypeptide(L)' 'GREPSRRWGPRMIDVDILLFGDDRVQLRDLVIPHPRIAERPFVVESLRELGVKRVARS' A
#
# COMPACT_ATOMS: atom_id res chain seq x y z
N GLY A 1 -13.32 14.91 -5.88
CA GLY A 1 -11.88 14.58 -5.82
C GLY A 1 -11.48 14.46 -4.35
N ARG A 2 -10.19 14.51 -4.00
CA ARG A 2 -9.80 14.61 -2.58
C ARG A 2 -10.27 15.95 -2.01
N GLU A 3 -11.24 15.93 -1.11
CA GLU A 3 -11.67 17.13 -0.38
C GLU A 3 -10.66 17.47 0.73
N PRO A 4 -10.33 18.77 0.94
CA PRO A 4 -9.51 19.20 2.05
C PRO A 4 -10.09 18.74 3.39
N SER A 5 -9.25 18.15 4.23
CA SER A 5 -9.64 17.65 5.56
C SER A 5 -8.49 17.80 6.54
N ARG A 6 -8.79 17.66 7.84
CA ARG A 6 -7.78 17.69 8.90
C ARG A 6 -6.66 16.70 8.58
N ARG A 7 -5.41 17.14 8.71
CA ARG A 7 -4.24 16.26 8.57
C ARG A 7 -4.37 15.09 9.56
N TRP A 8 -4.22 13.86 9.05
CA TRP A 8 -4.43 12.60 9.81
C TRP A 8 -5.86 12.38 10.34
N GLY A 9 -6.83 13.14 9.85
CA GLY A 9 -8.24 12.89 10.12
C GLY A 9 -8.78 11.70 9.32
N PRO A 10 -9.98 11.22 9.66
CA PRO A 10 -10.69 10.23 8.87
C PRO A 10 -10.87 10.73 7.43
N ARG A 11 -10.75 9.80 6.48
CA ARG A 11 -10.96 10.05 5.06
C ARG A 11 -12.06 9.13 4.57
N MET A 12 -12.85 9.60 3.60
CA MET A 12 -13.88 8.77 2.98
C MET A 12 -13.23 7.55 2.29
N ILE A 13 -12.11 7.76 1.59
CA ILE A 13 -11.32 6.72 0.91
C ILE A 13 -9.83 7.11 0.99
N ASP A 14 -8.97 6.12 1.15
CA ASP A 14 -7.51 6.22 1.02
C ASP A 14 -7.03 5.14 0.04
N VAL A 15 -6.08 5.47 -0.84
CA VAL A 15 -5.59 4.55 -1.89
C VAL A 15 -4.07 4.51 -1.82
N ASP A 16 -3.53 3.31 -1.64
CA ASP A 16 -2.10 3.03 -1.61
C ASP A 16 -1.71 2.12 -2.78
N ILE A 17 -0.57 2.40 -3.43
CA ILE A 17 0.04 1.46 -4.38
C ILE A 17 0.86 0.46 -3.58
N LEU A 18 0.44 -0.80 -3.54
CA LEU A 18 1.10 -1.85 -2.76
C LEU A 18 2.20 -2.56 -3.55
N LEU A 19 1.90 -2.92 -4.81
CA LEU A 19 2.73 -3.70 -5.72
C LEU A 19 2.59 -3.10 -7.13
N PHE A 20 3.61 -3.25 -7.98
CA PHE A 20 3.57 -2.83 -9.38
C PHE A 20 4.35 -3.83 -10.26
N GLY A 21 3.63 -4.80 -10.81
CA GLY A 21 4.27 -5.94 -11.48
C GLY A 21 5.32 -6.60 -10.59
N ASP A 22 6.51 -6.81 -11.14
CA ASP A 22 7.69 -7.30 -10.42
C ASP A 22 8.71 -6.18 -10.11
N ASP A 23 8.35 -4.92 -10.39
CA ASP A 23 9.26 -3.79 -10.27
C ASP A 23 9.47 -3.36 -8.81
N ARG A 24 10.69 -2.89 -8.54
CA ARG A 24 11.04 -2.20 -7.31
C ARG A 24 11.24 -0.72 -7.62
N VAL A 25 10.55 0.14 -6.89
CA VAL A 25 10.61 1.60 -7.08
C VAL A 25 11.11 2.24 -5.80
N GLN A 26 12.12 3.10 -5.92
CA GLN A 26 12.67 3.89 -4.82
C GLN A 26 12.85 5.34 -5.28
N LEU A 27 11.79 6.12 -5.12
CA LEU A 27 11.76 7.55 -5.39
C LEU A 27 11.54 8.31 -4.09
N ARG A 28 11.77 9.62 -4.11
CA ARG A 28 11.58 10.49 -2.94
C ARG A 28 10.19 10.33 -2.29
N ASP A 29 9.15 10.21 -3.12
CA ASP A 29 7.75 10.21 -2.67
C ASP A 29 7.02 8.88 -2.98
N LEU A 30 7.73 7.83 -3.43
CA LEU A 30 7.15 6.53 -3.78
C LEU A 30 8.13 5.39 -3.52
N VAL A 31 7.67 4.38 -2.78
CA VAL A 31 8.41 3.14 -2.54
C VAL A 31 7.51 1.95 -2.88
N ILE A 32 7.98 1.07 -3.76
CA ILE A 32 7.30 -0.17 -4.16
C ILE A 32 8.28 -1.34 -4.02
N PRO A 33 7.90 -2.46 -3.38
CA PRO A 33 6.64 -2.70 -2.66
C PRO A 33 6.39 -1.70 -1.52
N HIS A 34 5.12 -1.42 -1.20
CA HIS A 34 4.80 -0.48 -0.12
C HIS A 34 5.42 -0.99 1.20
N PRO A 35 6.24 -0.19 1.90
CA PRO A 35 7.12 -0.69 2.95
C PRO A 35 6.38 -1.23 4.18
N ARG A 36 5.14 -0.79 4.40
CA ARG A 36 4.33 -1.17 5.58
C ARG A 36 3.27 -2.23 5.31
N ILE A 37 3.39 -3.01 4.23
CA ILE A 37 2.43 -4.10 3.95
C ILE A 37 2.36 -5.07 5.14
N ALA A 38 3.51 -5.50 5.68
CA ALA A 38 3.57 -6.45 6.79
C ALA A 38 3.02 -5.90 8.12
N GLU A 39 3.00 -4.58 8.29
CA GLU A 39 2.50 -3.92 9.51
C GLU A 39 0.97 -3.78 9.53
N ARG A 40 0.30 -4.06 8.41
CA ARG A 40 -1.14 -3.87 8.24
C ARG A 40 -1.84 -5.21 7.99
N PRO A 41 -2.35 -5.88 9.03
CA PRO A 41 -2.96 -7.21 8.89
C PRO A 41 -4.08 -7.28 7.85
N PHE A 42 -4.94 -6.27 7.77
CA PHE A 42 -6.02 -6.24 6.78
C PHE A 42 -5.49 -6.22 5.34
N VAL A 43 -4.35 -5.56 5.08
CA VAL A 43 -3.72 -5.54 3.76
C VAL A 43 -3.17 -6.92 3.41
N VAL A 44 -2.49 -7.56 4.37
CA VAL A 44 -1.94 -8.90 4.19
C VAL A 44 -3.04 -9.91 3.90
N GLU A 45 -4.15 -9.84 4.64
CA GLU A 45 -5.28 -10.74 4.44
C GLU A 45 -5.94 -10.53 3.07
N SER A 46 -6.23 -9.28 2.68
CA SER A 46 -6.78 -8.99 1.35
C SER A 46 -5.87 -9.46 0.21
N LEU A 47 -4.54 -9.30 0.34
CA LEU A 47 -3.59 -9.82 -0.66
C LEU A 47 -3.62 -11.35 -0.76
N ARG A 48 -3.80 -12.05 0.37
CA ARG A 48 -3.94 -13.51 0.39
C ARG A 48 -5.23 -13.97 -0.28
N GLU A 49 -6.35 -13.30 0.01
CA GLU A 49 -7.64 -13.57 -0.63
C GLU A 49 -7.57 -13.41 -2.15
N LEU A 50 -6.79 -12.44 -2.64
CA LEU A 50 -6.52 -12.23 -4.06
C LEU A 50 -5.48 -13.20 -4.66
N GLY A 51 -4.93 -14.13 -3.87
CA GLY A 51 -3.96 -15.12 -4.33
C GLY A 51 -2.54 -14.59 -4.54
N VAL A 52 -2.19 -13.44 -3.95
CA VAL A 52 -0.83 -12.88 -4.03
C VAL A 52 0.08 -13.66 -3.08
N LYS A 53 1.02 -14.44 -3.65
CA LYS A 53 1.81 -15.42 -2.87
C LYS A 53 3.12 -14.88 -2.29
N ARG A 54 3.66 -13.78 -2.83
CA ARG A 54 4.94 -13.20 -2.40
C ARG A 54 4.91 -11.68 -2.56
N VAL A 55 5.07 -10.99 -1.43
CA VAL A 55 5.52 -9.60 -1.42
C VAL A 55 7.04 -9.69 -1.26
N ALA A 56 7.80 -9.23 -2.25
CA ALA A 56 9.26 -9.24 -2.16
C ALA A 56 9.67 -8.54 -0.85
N ARG A 57 10.43 -9.22 0.00
CA ARG A 57 11.03 -8.57 1.17
C ARG A 57 11.97 -7.48 0.64
N SER A 58 11.79 -6.27 1.15
CA SER A 58 12.67 -5.13 0.89
C SER A 58 14.10 -5.51 1.22
#